data_AF-A0A5K1CRL2-F1
#
_entry.id   AF-A0A5K1CRL2-F1
#
_cell.length_a   1.000
_cell.length_b   1.000
_cell.length_c   1.000
_cell.angle_alpha   90.00
_cell.angle_beta   90.00
_cell.angle_gamma   90.00
#
_symmetry.space_group_name_H-M   'P 1'
#
loop_
_entity.id
_entity.type
_entity.pdbx_description
1 polymer ?
#
loop_
_entity_poly.entity_id
_entity_poly.type
_entity_poly.pdbx_seq_one_letter_code
_entity_poly.pdbx_strand_id
1 'polypeptide(L)'
;GGRDERRFPSHEEVLAYLSGFARDFDLMKLIRFQTDVLHVTRAADGRWLVRSRKVKSDEEAVDVIEVFDAVVVCSGHHTEPRVAEIP
;
A
#
# COMPACT_ATOMS: atom_id res chain seq x y z
N GLY A 1 -21.87 18.41 -2.36
CA GLY A 1 -21.44 17.93 -1.04
C GLY A 1 -20.34 18.85 -0.58
N GLY A 2 -20.59 19.64 0.45
CA GLY A 2 -19.66 20.69 0.89
C GLY A 2 -18.37 20.08 1.43
N ARG A 3 -17.24 20.60 0.97
CA ARG A 3 -15.93 20.31 1.56
C ARG A 3 -15.88 20.96 2.94
N ASP A 4 -15.25 20.30 3.90
CA ASP A 4 -14.97 20.88 5.20
C ASP A 4 -14.00 22.07 5.04
N GLU A 5 -14.46 23.29 5.35
CA GLU A 5 -13.66 24.52 5.17
C GLU A 5 -12.65 24.77 6.31
N ARG A 6 -12.61 23.89 7.32
CA ARG A 6 -11.67 24.03 8.44
C ARG A 6 -10.24 23.86 7.95
N ARG A 7 -9.36 24.76 8.41
CA ARG A 7 -7.91 24.70 8.15
C ARG A 7 -7.23 23.43 8.71
N PHE A 8 -7.81 22.84 9.75
CA PHE A 8 -7.35 21.60 10.38
C PHE A 8 -8.51 20.59 10.33
N PRO A 9 -8.67 19.90 9.20
CA PRO A 9 -9.79 18.99 9.01
C PRO A 9 -9.58 17.68 9.78
N SER A 10 -10.64 16.88 9.92
CA SER A 10 -10.54 15.54 10.51
C SER A 10 -9.81 14.58 9.56
N HIS A 11 -9.37 13.43 10.09
CA HIS A 11 -8.78 12.37 9.27
C HIS A 11 -9.74 11.84 8.21
N GLU A 12 -11.05 11.91 8.44
CA GLU A 12 -12.08 11.50 7.48
C GLU A 12 -12.07 12.38 6.22
N GLU A 13 -11.93 13.69 6.37
CA GLU A 13 -11.84 14.62 5.23
C GLU A 13 -10.53 14.42 4.46
N VAL A 14 -9.41 14.20 5.17
CA VAL A 14 -8.12 13.87 4.52
C VAL A 14 -8.24 12.58 3.71
N LEU A 15 -8.90 11.56 4.25
CA LEU A 15 -9.16 10.31 3.53
C LEU A 15 -10.07 10.52 2.31
N ALA A 16 -11.12 11.34 2.44
CA ALA A 16 -12.00 11.68 1.33
C ALA A 16 -11.25 12.42 0.21
N TYR A 17 -10.36 13.35 0.57
CA TYR A 17 -9.49 14.05 -0.38
C TYR A 17 -8.58 13.07 -1.13
N LEU A 18 -7.86 12.19 -0.44
CA LEU A 18 -6.96 11.21 -1.07
C LEU A 18 -7.72 10.21 -1.95
N SER A 19 -8.91 9.79 -1.52
CA SER A 19 -9.77 8.90 -2.30
C SER A 19 -10.31 9.59 -3.56
N GLY A 20 -10.63 10.88 -3.46
CA GLY A 20 -10.99 11.73 -4.59
C GLY A 20 -9.82 11.86 -5.57
N PHE A 21 -8.64 12.21 -5.08
CA PHE A 21 -7.41 12.31 -5.86
C PHE A 21 -7.14 11.02 -6.65
N ALA A 22 -7.16 9.85 -6.00
CA ALA A 22 -6.91 8.58 -6.68
C ALA A 22 -7.94 8.28 -7.79
N ARG A 23 -9.19 8.74 -7.63
CA ARG A 23 -10.24 8.59 -8.64
C ARG A 23 -10.07 9.58 -9.80
N ASP A 24 -9.83 10.85 -9.49
CA ASP A 24 -9.71 11.92 -10.47
C ASP A 24 -8.53 11.71 -11.43
N PHE A 25 -7.47 11.05 -10.94
CA PHE A 25 -6.30 10.66 -11.74
C PHE A 25 -6.32 9.20 -12.21
N ASP A 26 -7.45 8.49 -12.05
CA ASP A 26 -7.65 7.11 -12.50
C ASP A 26 -6.56 6.13 -12.03
N LEU A 27 -6.09 6.31 -10.80
CA LEU A 27 -5.07 5.47 -10.16
C LEU A 27 -5.67 4.18 -9.59
N MET A 28 -6.97 4.18 -9.29
CA MET A 28 -7.66 3.05 -8.66
C MET A 28 -7.51 1.75 -9.46
N LYS A 29 -7.49 1.82 -10.80
CA LYS A 29 -7.29 0.65 -11.68
C LYS A 29 -5.88 0.04 -11.63
N LEU A 30 -4.91 0.79 -11.11
CA LEU A 30 -3.51 0.36 -10.99
C LEU A 30 -3.23 -0.29 -9.62
N ILE A 31 -4.12 -0.11 -8.65
CA ILE A 31 -3.92 -0.56 -7.27
C ILE A 31 -4.53 -1.95 -7.08
N ARG A 32 -3.71 -2.89 -6.60
CA ARG A 32 -4.16 -4.20 -6.14
C ARG A 32 -4.40 -4.17 -4.64
N PHE A 33 -5.62 -3.82 -4.24
CA PHE A 33 -6.01 -3.88 -2.84
C PHE A 33 -5.96 -5.33 -2.31
N GLN A 34 -5.87 -5.46 -0.99
CA GLN A 34 -5.87 -6.77 -0.31
C GLN A 34 -4.76 -7.70 -0.81
N THR A 35 -3.62 -7.13 -1.20
CA THR A 35 -2.48 -7.84 -1.73
C THR A 35 -1.25 -7.40 -0.95
N ASP A 36 -0.75 -8.30 -0.11
CA ASP A 36 0.43 -8.03 0.72
C ASP A 36 1.69 -8.38 -0.06
N VAL A 37 2.65 -7.48 -0.09
CA VAL A 37 4.00 -7.76 -0.60
C VAL A 37 4.80 -8.46 0.50
N LEU A 38 5.17 -9.71 0.26
CA LEU A 38 5.85 -10.56 1.23
C LEU A 38 7.37 -10.49 1.10
N HIS A 39 7.88 -10.28 -0.12
CA HIS A 39 9.32 -10.24 -0.37
C HIS A 39 9.64 -9.47 -1.64
N VAL A 40 10.74 -8.72 -1.62
CA VAL A 40 11.30 -8.02 -2.78
C VAL A 40 12.77 -8.40 -2.86
N THR A 41 13.19 -9.04 -3.94
CA THR A 41 14.59 -9.46 -4.14
C THR A 41 15.08 -9.12 -5.53
N ARG A 42 16.39 -8.90 -5.66
CA ARG A 42 17.01 -8.58 -6.95
C ARG A 42 17.41 -9.87 -7.66
N ALA A 43 16.94 -10.02 -8.90
CA ALA A 43 17.31 -11.14 -9.76
C ALA A 43 18.72 -10.97 -10.35
N ALA A 44 19.28 -12.07 -10.84
CA ALA A 44 20.61 -12.09 -11.45
C ALA A 44 20.72 -11.19 -12.70
N ASP A 45 19.61 -10.98 -13.40
CA ASP A 45 19.53 -10.09 -14.58
C ASP A 45 19.38 -8.60 -14.20
N GLY A 46 19.40 -8.28 -12.91
CA GLY A 46 19.33 -6.92 -12.38
C GLY A 46 17.93 -6.38 -12.12
N ARG A 47 16.87 -7.09 -12.56
CA ARG A 47 15.45 -6.75 -12.29
C ARG A 47 15.02 -7.17 -10.88
N TRP A 48 13.79 -6.83 -10.51
CA TRP A 48 13.22 -7.10 -9.19
C TRP A 48 12.15 -8.18 -9.25
N LEU A 49 12.26 -9.18 -8.37
CA LEU A 49 11.22 -10.17 -8.12
C LEU A 49 10.41 -9.71 -6.91
N VAL A 50 9.12 -9.49 -7.11
CA VAL A 50 8.18 -9.11 -6.05
C VAL A 50 7.24 -10.30 -5.82
N ARG A 51 7.28 -10.85 -4.61
CA ARG A 51 6.37 -11.90 -4.14
C ARG A 51 5.24 -11.27 -3.36
N SER A 52 4.00 -11.56 -3.72
CA SER A 52 2.80 -11.03 -3.07
C SER A 52 1.74 -12.11 -2.83
N ARG A 53 0.79 -11.83 -1.92
CA ARG A 53 -0.29 -12.74 -1.54
C ARG A 53 -1.61 -11.99 -1.36
N LYS A 54 -2.73 -12.55 -1.82
CA LYS A 54 -4.07 -12.02 -1.55
C LYS A 54 -4.51 -12.36 -0.13
N VAL A 55 -5.05 -11.38 0.59
CA VAL A 55 -5.45 -11.49 2.01
C VAL A 55 -6.83 -12.11 2.21
N LYS A 56 -7.70 -12.11 1.18
CA LYS A 56 -9.05 -12.67 1.24
C LYS A 56 -9.25 -13.80 0.23
N SER A 57 -9.14 -15.04 0.69
CA SER A 57 -9.95 -16.16 0.21
C SER A 57 -9.94 -17.27 1.26
N ASP A 58 -11.10 -17.88 1.50
CA ASP A 58 -11.22 -19.20 2.15
C ASP A 58 -10.60 -20.34 1.30
N GLU A 59 -10.03 -19.99 0.15
CA GLU A 59 -9.23 -20.84 -0.73
C GLU A 59 -7.75 -20.68 -0.39
N GLU A 60 -6.95 -21.75 -0.56
CA GLU A 60 -5.51 -21.75 -0.33
C GLU A 60 -4.83 -20.54 -0.97
N ALA A 61 -4.34 -19.62 -0.13
CA ALA A 61 -3.74 -18.38 -0.59
C ALA A 61 -2.42 -18.67 -1.33
N VAL A 62 -2.45 -18.54 -2.66
CA VAL A 62 -1.28 -18.76 -3.51
C VAL A 62 -0.43 -17.49 -3.59
N ASP A 63 0.88 -17.65 -3.42
CA ASP A 63 1.85 -16.58 -3.64
C ASP A 63 2.04 -16.33 -5.15
N VAL A 64 2.00 -15.05 -5.53
CA VAL A 64 2.28 -14.61 -6.91
C VAL A 64 3.65 -13.96 -6.95
N ILE A 65 4.46 -14.32 -7.94
CA ILE A 65 5.77 -13.70 -8.21
C ILE A 65 5.71 -12.96 -9.54
N GLU A 66 6.09 -11.69 -9.52
CA GLU A 66 6.17 -10.84 -10.71
C GLU A 66 7.54 -10.19 -10.82
N VAL A 67 7.97 -9.92 -12.06
CA VAL A 67 9.25 -9.28 -12.38
C VAL A 67 8.99 -7.82 -12.75
N PHE A 68 9.75 -6.90 -12.15
CA PHE A 68 9.68 -5.46 -12.43
C PHE A 68 11.06 -4.89 -12.72
N ASP A 69 11.15 -3.89 -13.59
CA ASP A 69 12.39 -3.18 -13.87
C ASP A 69 12.83 -2.29 -12.69
N ALA A 70 11.85 -1.77 -11.92
CA ALA A 70 12.09 -0.93 -10.76
C ALA A 70 11.02 -1.16 -9.67
N VAL A 71 11.37 -0.85 -8.43
CA VAL A 71 10.47 -0.90 -7.27
C VAL A 71 10.58 0.41 -6.49
N VAL A 72 9.43 0.99 -6.12
CA VAL A 72 9.35 2.14 -5.21
C VAL A 72 8.65 1.70 -3.94
N VAL A 73 9.26 1.95 -2.78
CA VAL A 73 8.75 1.51 -1.48
C VAL A 73 7.98 2.64 -0.81
N CYS A 74 6.67 2.44 -0.63
CA CYS A 74 5.74 3.41 -0.02
C CYS A 74 4.93 2.79 1.14
N SER A 75 5.52 1.86 1.91
CA SER A 75 4.82 1.10 2.96
C SER A 75 4.49 1.89 4.24
N GLY A 76 4.93 3.15 4.34
CA GLY A 76 4.82 3.95 5.56
C GLY A 76 5.82 3.52 6.65
N HIS A 77 5.91 4.33 7.72
CA HIS A 77 6.84 4.10 8.84
C HIS A 77 6.24 4.39 10.22
N HIS A 78 4.92 4.59 10.31
CA HIS A 78 4.20 4.90 11.56
C HIS A 78 3.31 3.73 12.04
N THR A 79 3.57 2.52 11.57
CA THR A 79 2.77 1.32 11.91
C THR A 79 3.48 0.43 12.93
N GLU A 80 4.80 0.33 12.87
CA GLU A 80 5.60 -0.47 13.82
C GLU A 80 6.00 0.41 15.01
N PRO A 81 5.51 0.13 16.23
CA PRO A 81 5.77 0.97 17.39
C PRO A 81 7.17 0.71 17.95
N ARG A 82 7.86 1.79 18.34
CA ARG A 82 9.06 1.70 19.18
C ARG A 82 8.65 1.71 20.65
N VAL A 83 8.48 0.52 21.23
CA VAL A 83 8.10 0.35 22.63
C VAL A 83 9.33 0.51 23.53
N ALA A 84 9.21 1.30 24.60
CA ALA A 84 10.26 1.44 25.59
C ALA A 84 10.20 0.27 26.59
N GLU A 85 11.37 -0.20 27.03
CA GLU A 85 11.46 -1.14 28.15
C GLU A 85 11.34 -0.36 29.47
N ILE A 86 10.35 -0.70 30.29
CA ILE A 86 10.12 -0.08 31.60
C ILE A 86 10.57 -1.10 32.67
N PRO A 87 11.53 -0.75 33.57
CA PRO A 87 12.01 -1.62 34.65
C PRO A 87 10.94 -2.05 35.66
#